data_AF-A0A7W5C918-F1
#
_entry.id   AF-A0A7W5C918-F1
#
_cell.length_a   1.000
_cell.length_b   1.000
_cell.length_c   1.000
_cell.angle_alpha   90.00
_cell.angle_beta   90.00
_cell.angle_gamma   90.00
#
_symmetry.space_group_name_H-M   'P 1'
#
loop_
_entity.id
_entity.type
_entity.pdbx_description
1 polymer ?
#
loop_
_entity_poly.entity_id
_entity_poly.type
_entity_poly.pdbx_seq_one_letter_code
_entity_poly.pdbx_strand_id
1 'polypeptide(L)'
;MIALALIGGTATVTAQLYRAPAGSNVFAPLPGVLVTLPTITTVAIGDVLSGITTGLAVPVLAQDRLILVYSVTTTGLTIITTVTGLASAGVYITLSE
;
A
#
# COMPACT_ATOMS: atom_id res chain seq x y z
N MET A 1 6.06 -4.01 18.78
CA MET A 1 6.87 -3.77 17.56
C MET A 1 8.25 -4.33 17.82
N ILE A 2 8.89 -4.94 16.83
CA ILE A 2 10.22 -5.55 16.95
C ILE A 2 11.16 -4.82 15.97
N ALA A 3 12.40 -4.56 16.39
CA ALA A 3 13.41 -3.97 15.50
C ALA A 3 13.90 -5.03 14.49
N LEU A 4 14.14 -4.63 13.25
CA LEU A 4 14.53 -5.51 12.15
C LEU A 4 15.66 -4.87 11.33
N ALA A 5 16.69 -5.64 11.00
CA ALA A 5 17.74 -5.25 10.05
C ALA A 5 17.75 -6.22 8.87
N LEU A 6 17.59 -5.71 7.64
CA LEU A 6 17.72 -6.50 6.41
C LEU A 6 19.19 -6.48 5.96
N ILE A 7 19.98 -7.40 6.48
CA ILE A 7 21.40 -7.51 6.08
C ILE A 7 21.47 -8.05 4.66
N GLY A 8 22.06 -7.25 3.76
CA GLY A 8 22.22 -7.62 2.35
C GLY A 8 20.92 -7.62 1.55
N GLY A 9 19.88 -6.91 2.02
CA GLY A 9 18.58 -6.87 1.37
C GLY A 9 17.80 -5.58 1.64
N THR A 10 16.66 -5.44 0.98
CA THR A 10 15.72 -4.32 1.19
C THR A 10 14.28 -4.82 1.12
N ALA A 11 13.34 -4.07 1.70
CA ALA A 11 11.92 -4.30 1.55
C ALA A 11 11.22 -3.00 1.11
N THR A 12 10.34 -3.10 0.12
CA THR A 12 9.51 -1.98 -0.32
C THR A 12 8.06 -2.35 -0.13
N VAL A 13 7.33 -1.50 0.60
CA VAL A 13 5.89 -1.63 0.78
C VAL A 13 5.18 -0.73 -0.21
N THR A 14 4.16 -1.25 -0.88
CA THR A 14 3.26 -0.45 -1.71
C THR A 14 1.83 -0.59 -1.23
N ALA A 15 1.05 0.47 -1.38
CA ALA A 15 -0.39 0.50 -1.16
C ALA A 15 -1.08 0.89 -2.47
N GLN A 16 -1.89 -0.01 -3.02
CA GLN A 16 -2.60 0.19 -4.28
C GLN A 16 -4.11 0.13 -4.00
N LEU A 17 -4.85 1.13 -4.44
CA LEU A 17 -6.31 1.09 -4.40
C LEU A 17 -6.84 0.28 -5.57
N TYR A 18 -7.77 -0.63 -5.31
CA TYR A 18 -8.49 -1.40 -6.32
C TYR A 18 -9.97 -1.10 -6.25
N ARG A 19 -10.64 -1.26 -7.39
CA ARG A 19 -12.08 -1.04 -7.55
C ARG A 19 -12.74 -2.25 -8.19
N ALA A 20 -13.92 -2.60 -7.67
CA ALA A 20 -14.87 -3.44 -8.37
C ALA A 20 -16.12 -2.60 -8.73
N PRO A 21 -16.56 -2.59 -10.00
CA PRO A 21 -17.80 -1.92 -10.40
C PRO A 21 -19.03 -2.43 -9.63
N ALA A 22 -20.10 -1.64 -9.59
CA ALA A 22 -21.38 -2.04 -9.01
C ALA A 22 -21.82 -3.45 -9.47
N GLY A 23 -22.14 -4.31 -8.50
CA GLY A 23 -22.54 -5.71 -8.75
C GLY A 23 -21.40 -6.69 -9.05
N SER A 24 -20.15 -6.25 -9.16
CA SER A 24 -18.99 -7.11 -9.45
C SER A 24 -18.18 -7.45 -8.20
N ASN A 25 -17.61 -8.67 -8.16
CA ASN A 25 -16.60 -9.12 -7.19
C ASN A 25 -15.17 -9.18 -7.74
N VAL A 26 -14.95 -8.71 -8.97
CA VAL A 26 -13.63 -8.66 -9.59
C VAL A 26 -13.04 -7.27 -9.39
N PHE A 27 -11.91 -7.21 -8.68
CA PHE A 27 -11.21 -5.98 -8.38
C PHE A 27 -10.07 -5.75 -9.38
N ALA A 28 -10.01 -4.55 -9.95
CA ALA A 28 -8.92 -4.10 -10.80
C ALA A 28 -8.21 -2.90 -10.16
N PRO A 29 -6.89 -2.74 -10.35
CA PRO A 29 -6.15 -1.62 -9.77
C PRO A 29 -6.69 -0.31 -10.34
N LEU A 30 -6.89 0.69 -9.47
CA LEU A 30 -7.29 2.03 -9.86
C LEU A 30 -6.04 2.77 -10.38
N PRO A 31 -5.97 3.11 -11.68
CA PRO A 31 -4.78 3.72 -12.24
C PRO A 31 -4.45 5.05 -11.56
N GLY A 32 -3.17 5.27 -11.26
CA GLY A 32 -2.70 6.49 -10.60
C GLY A 32 -2.93 6.54 -9.08
N VAL A 33 -3.46 5.47 -8.47
CA VAL A 33 -3.68 5.39 -7.01
C VAL A 33 -2.78 4.33 -6.38
N LEU A 34 -1.48 4.51 -6.60
CA LEU A 34 -0.40 3.72 -6.00
C LEU A 34 0.42 4.63 -5.10
N VAL A 35 0.70 4.17 -3.89
CA VAL A 35 1.65 4.81 -2.97
C VAL A 35 2.78 3.82 -2.71
N THR A 36 4.02 4.26 -2.91
CA THR A 36 5.21 3.49 -2.54
C THR A 36 5.80 4.12 -1.29
N LEU A 37 5.94 3.34 -0.22
CA LEU A 37 6.61 3.80 1.01
C LEU A 37 8.13 3.84 0.80
N PRO A 38 8.86 4.63 1.61
CA PRO A 38 10.32 4.61 1.59
C PRO A 38 10.88 3.19 1.76
N THR A 39 11.93 2.87 1.01
CA THR A 39 12.59 1.56 1.06
C THR A 39 13.15 1.28 2.45
N ILE A 40 12.85 0.09 2.96
CA ILE A 40 13.27 -0.40 4.26
C ILE A 40 14.57 -1.15 4.12
N THR A 41 15.60 -0.70 4.83
CA THR A 41 16.86 -1.43 5.04
C THR A 41 17.01 -1.85 6.51
N THR A 42 16.48 -1.02 7.41
CA THR A 42 16.42 -1.24 8.86
C THR A 42 15.12 -0.63 9.39
N VAL A 43 14.62 -1.15 10.51
CA VAL A 43 13.46 -0.65 11.24
C VAL A 43 13.80 -0.67 12.73
N ALA A 44 13.69 0.47 13.38
CA ALA A 44 13.73 0.61 14.83
C ALA A 44 12.32 0.57 15.43
N ILE A 45 12.25 0.35 16.75
CA ILE A 45 10.97 0.42 17.47
C ILE A 45 10.48 1.87 17.42
N GLY A 46 9.24 2.07 16.96
CA GLY A 46 8.61 3.38 16.85
C GLY A 46 8.75 4.04 15.48
N ASP A 47 9.46 3.42 14.53
CA ASP A 47 9.54 3.93 13.17
C ASP A 47 8.15 4.01 12.52
N VAL A 48 7.90 5.12 11.84
CA VAL A 48 6.71 5.36 11.04
C VAL A 48 7.14 5.69 9.62
N LEU A 49 6.65 4.91 8.67
CA LEU A 49 6.84 5.14 7.25
C LEU A 49 5.53 5.65 6.66
N SER A 50 5.60 6.72 5.89
CA SER A 50 4.44 7.33 5.24
C SER A 50 4.73 7.65 3.79
N GLY A 51 3.69 7.61 2.97
CA GLY A 51 3.71 8.07 1.59
C GLY A 51 2.37 8.71 1.26
N ILE A 52 2.36 9.56 0.23
CA ILE A 52 1.14 10.23 -0.23
C ILE A 52 1.16 10.33 -1.75
N THR A 53 0.01 10.07 -2.35
CA THR A 53 -0.26 10.36 -3.76
C THR A 53 -1.35 11.41 -3.81
N THR A 54 -1.04 12.56 -4.40
CA THR A 54 -1.93 13.71 -4.52
C THR A 54 -2.51 13.82 -5.92
N GLY A 55 -3.55 14.65 -6.10
CA GLY A 55 -4.14 14.86 -7.43
C GLY A 55 -4.94 13.66 -7.94
N LEU A 56 -5.51 12.88 -7.03
CA LEU A 56 -6.42 11.79 -7.38
C LEU A 56 -7.66 12.35 -8.06
N ALA A 57 -7.75 12.20 -9.37
CA ALA A 57 -8.88 12.67 -10.18
C ALA A 57 -9.74 11.52 -10.70
N VAL A 58 -9.62 10.32 -10.11
CA VAL A 58 -10.31 9.14 -10.61
C VAL A 58 -11.74 9.11 -10.05
N PRO A 59 -12.78 9.23 -10.90
CA PRO A 59 -14.15 9.19 -10.44
C PRO A 59 -14.50 7.80 -9.90
N VAL A 60 -15.24 7.79 -8.79
CA VAL A 60 -15.83 6.59 -8.20
C VAL A 60 -17.33 6.72 -8.30
N LEU A 61 -17.98 5.73 -8.91
CA LEU A 61 -19.43 5.71 -9.09
C LEU A 61 -20.11 5.20 -7.82
N ALA A 62 -21.38 5.57 -7.66
CA ALA A 62 -22.20 5.02 -6.60
C ALA A 62 -22.21 3.48 -6.67
N GLN A 63 -22.04 2.84 -5.51
CA GLN A 63 -21.98 1.38 -5.34
C GLN A 63 -20.71 0.70 -5.86
N ASP A 64 -19.73 1.45 -6.39
CA ASP A 64 -18.38 0.91 -6.58
C ASP A 64 -17.81 0.47 -5.22
N ARG A 65 -17.10 -0.65 -5.22
CA ARG A 65 -16.45 -1.17 -4.01
C ARG A 65 -14.96 -0.97 -4.14
N LEU A 66 -14.36 -0.43 -3.08
CA LEU A 66 -12.94 -0.12 -3.03
C LEU A 66 -12.25 -1.01 -1.99
N ILE A 67 -11.07 -1.49 -2.33
CA ILE A 67 -10.15 -2.15 -1.38
C ILE A 67 -8.76 -1.55 -1.55
N LEU A 68 -8.09 -1.32 -0.43
CA LEU A 68 -6.70 -0.92 -0.43
C LEU A 68 -5.84 -2.14 -0.13
N VAL A 69 -4.95 -2.51 -1.05
CA VAL A 69 -4.10 -3.68 -0.92
C VAL A 69 -2.68 -3.22 -0.63
N TYR A 70 -2.11 -3.74 0.45
CA TYR A 70 -0.70 -3.56 0.79
C TYR A 70 0.10 -4.78 0.31
N SER A 71 1.22 -4.54 -0.35
CA SER A 71 2.15 -5.59 -0.76
C SER A 71 3.57 -5.24 -0.35
N VAL A 72 4.39 -6.27 -0.10
CA VAL A 72 5.80 -6.13 0.25
C VAL A 72 6.64 -6.90 -0.75
N THR A 73 7.58 -6.22 -1.38
CA THR A 73 8.58 -6.84 -2.25
C THR A 73 9.93 -6.74 -1.56
N THR A 74 10.65 -7.85 -1.48
CA THR A 74 11.97 -7.91 -0.84
C THR A 74 13.06 -8.28 -1.82
N THR A 75 14.27 -7.76 -1.62
CA THR A 75 15.49 -8.17 -2.32
C THR A 75 16.53 -8.65 -1.31
N GLY A 76 17.53 -9.40 -1.77
CA GLY A 76 18.64 -9.87 -0.93
C GLY A 76 18.54 -11.35 -0.52
N LEU A 77 19.35 -11.74 0.48
CA LEU A 77 19.40 -13.11 0.98
C LEU A 77 18.01 -13.55 1.46
N THR A 78 17.52 -14.66 0.90
CA THR A 78 16.21 -15.28 1.09
C THR A 78 16.00 -15.89 2.49
N ILE A 79 16.60 -15.30 3.53
CA ILE A 79 16.21 -15.60 4.90
C ILE A 79 14.79 -15.04 5.07
N ILE A 80 13.91 -15.84 5.65
CA ILE A 80 12.51 -15.50 5.96
C ILE A 80 12.51 -14.28 6.89
N THR A 81 12.61 -13.09 6.33
CA THR A 81 12.59 -11.83 7.05
C THR A 81 11.15 -11.36 7.06
N THR A 82 10.50 -11.51 8.21
CA THR A 82 9.13 -11.04 8.39
C THR A 82 9.16 -9.58 8.79
N VAL A 83 8.62 -8.71 7.94
CA VAL A 83 8.34 -7.31 8.31
C VAL A 83 6.97 -7.29 8.98
N THR A 84 6.91 -6.99 10.28
CA THR A 84 5.65 -6.87 11.03
C THR A 84 5.39 -5.41 11.38
N GLY A 85 4.17 -4.93 11.11
CA GLY A 85 3.78 -3.56 11.40
C GLY A 85 2.26 -3.37 11.35
N LEU A 86 1.82 -2.17 11.70
CA LEU A 86 0.44 -1.72 11.52
C LEU A 86 0.40 -0.78 10.32
N ALA A 87 -0.54 -0.99 9.41
CA ALA A 87 -0.73 -0.15 8.23
C ALA A 87 -2.11 0.53 8.29
N SER A 88 -2.14 1.81 7.94
CA SER A 88 -3.35 2.63 7.87
C SER A 88 -3.23 3.63 6.72
N ALA A 89 -4.36 4.01 6.13
CA ALA A 89 -4.39 5.05 5.12
C ALA A 89 -5.68 5.86 5.19
N GLY A 90 -5.60 7.13 4.79
CA GLY A 90 -6.75 7.94 4.41
C GLY A 90 -6.85 8.00 2.89
N VAL A 91 -8.08 7.93 2.37
CA VAL A 91 -8.35 8.08 0.94
C VAL A 91 -9.45 9.13 0.78
N TYR A 92 -9.16 10.19 0.03
CA TYR A 92 -10.15 11.19 -0.35
C TYR A 92 -10.84 10.74 -1.64
N ILE A 93 -12.16 10.58 -1.60
CA ILE A 93 -12.97 10.12 -2.73
C ILE A 93 -14.04 11.16 -3.05
N THR A 94 -14.23 11.44 -4.33
CA THR A 94 -15.36 12.22 -4.85
C THR A 94 -16.26 11.30 -5.66
N LEU A 95 -17.56 11.39 -5.43
CA LEU A 95 -18.56 10.76 -6.29
C LEU A 95 -18.63 11.54 -7.60
N SER A 96 -18.55 10.84 -8.73
CA SER A 96 -18.97 11.43 -10.00
C SER A 96 -20.49 11.34 -10.09
N GLU A 97 -21.14 12.49 -10.29
CA GLU A 97 -22.57 12.60 -10.60
C GLU A 97 -22.96 11.81 -11.88
#